data_AF-A0A6U8J120-F1
#
_entry.id   AF-A0A6U8J120-F1
#
_cell.length_a   1.000
_cell.length_b   1.000
_cell.length_c   1.000
_cell.angle_alpha   90.00
_cell.angle_beta   90.00
_cell.angle_gamma   90.00
#
_symmetry.space_group_name_H-M   'P 1'
#
loop_
_entity.id
_entity.type
_entity.pdbx_description
1 polymer ?
#
loop_
_entity_poly.entity_id
_entity_poly.type
_entity_poly.pdbx_seq_one_letter_code
_entity_poly.pdbx_strand_id
1 'polypeptide(L)'
;MDHGLPAAARAAITACWEGAWRKGLWRRPDGSCAYAASAPEEYFAELSMWYWGSHGEFVDDANRLPTPGPWGLARYDPDGFALVGALWSGRHASLAPGAASNETACKLRAVRLARPASDPQGAQPVEMEVDNSRGETDLYLAWINGSGVAHSYGVVAAHSYHVQRTFSGHVWEISRVAPPGGGEDRASSGSRRFRISRHSLNLIDAAVAFGDEVGAGGPVISGSGSEA
;
A
#
# COMPACT_ATOMS: atom_id res chain seq x y z
N MET A 1 -1.08 -8.59 4.33
CA MET A 1 -0.63 -9.09 3.00
C MET A 1 0.17 -8.00 2.28
N ASP A 2 1.12 -7.38 2.98
CA ASP A 2 1.56 -6.03 2.60
C ASP A 2 2.80 -6.04 1.68
N HIS A 3 3.32 -7.24 1.43
CA HIS A 3 4.52 -7.48 0.65
C HIS A 3 4.34 -8.69 -0.28
N GLY A 4 5.04 -8.72 -1.41
CA GLY A 4 5.09 -9.89 -2.32
C GLY A 4 4.06 -9.93 -3.45
N LEU A 5 2.93 -9.23 -3.34
CA LEU A 5 1.94 -9.11 -4.41
C LEU A 5 1.84 -7.67 -4.94
N PRO A 6 1.64 -7.45 -6.25
CA PRO A 6 1.31 -6.12 -6.80
C PRO A 6 0.02 -5.55 -6.19
N ALA A 7 -0.10 -4.22 -6.11
CA ALA A 7 -1.29 -3.58 -5.54
C ALA A 7 -2.61 -4.00 -6.22
N ALA A 8 -2.59 -4.14 -7.54
CA ALA A 8 -3.75 -4.62 -8.29
C ALA A 8 -4.13 -6.07 -7.95
N ALA A 9 -3.18 -6.95 -7.62
CA ALA A 9 -3.49 -8.30 -7.14
C ALA A 9 -4.14 -8.25 -5.75
N ARG A 10 -3.61 -7.42 -4.84
CA ARG A 10 -4.20 -7.24 -3.50
C ARG A 10 -5.64 -6.70 -3.59
N ALA A 11 -5.88 -5.72 -4.46
CA ALA A 11 -7.21 -5.17 -4.69
C ALA A 11 -8.17 -6.23 -5.27
N ALA A 12 -7.71 -7.06 -6.21
CA ALA A 12 -8.51 -8.16 -6.74
C ALA A 12 -8.88 -9.19 -5.66
N ILE A 13 -7.95 -9.49 -4.75
CA ILE A 13 -8.19 -10.37 -3.60
C ILE A 13 -9.27 -9.78 -2.67
N THR A 14 -9.14 -8.51 -2.29
CA THR A 14 -10.14 -7.83 -1.46
C THR A 14 -11.52 -7.84 -2.12
N ALA A 15 -11.61 -7.50 -3.40
CA ALA A 15 -12.87 -7.49 -4.13
C ALA A 15 -13.51 -8.89 -4.22
N CYS A 16 -12.70 -9.93 -4.42
CA CYS A 16 -13.17 -11.31 -4.46
C CYS A 16 -13.68 -11.77 -3.08
N TRP A 17 -12.96 -11.45 -2.01
CA TRP A 17 -13.36 -11.74 -0.63
C TRP A 17 -14.69 -11.06 -0.28
N GLU A 18 -14.86 -9.77 -0.60
CA GLU A 18 -16.13 -9.04 -0.40
C GLU A 18 -17.27 -9.66 -1.21
N GLY A 19 -16.98 -10.15 -2.42
CA GLY A 19 -17.92 -10.90 -3.25
C GLY A 19 -18.37 -12.21 -2.59
N ALA A 20 -17.42 -13.02 -2.12
CA ALA A 20 -17.70 -14.28 -1.42
C ALA A 20 -18.51 -14.04 -0.14
N TRP A 21 -18.16 -13.01 0.63
CA TRP A 21 -18.87 -12.62 1.85
C TRP A 21 -20.33 -12.24 1.60
N ARG A 22 -20.60 -11.46 0.54
CA ARG A 22 -21.97 -11.09 0.14
C ARG A 22 -22.79 -12.29 -0.32
N LYS A 23 -22.16 -13.31 -0.88
CA LYS A 23 -22.80 -14.57 -1.25
C LYS A 23 -23.05 -15.50 -0.05
N GLY A 24 -22.62 -15.11 1.15
CA GLY A 24 -22.70 -15.94 2.35
C GLY A 24 -21.73 -17.12 2.35
N LEU A 25 -20.75 -17.13 1.43
CA LEU A 25 -19.69 -18.12 1.46
C LEU A 25 -18.84 -17.92 2.72
N TRP A 26 -18.26 -19.02 3.18
CA TRP A 26 -17.39 -19.11 4.35
C TRP A 26 -18.09 -18.79 5.69
N ARG A 27 -19.43 -18.72 5.69
CA ARG A 27 -20.27 -18.69 6.89
C ARG A 27 -20.72 -20.09 7.27
N ARG A 28 -20.67 -20.39 8.56
CA ARG A 28 -21.12 -21.66 9.11
C ARG A 28 -22.63 -21.63 9.40
N PRO A 29 -23.29 -22.80 9.48
CA PRO A 29 -24.71 -22.89 9.83
C PRO A 29 -25.07 -22.29 11.20
N ASP A 30 -24.12 -22.27 12.14
CA ASP A 30 -24.28 -21.69 13.48
C ASP A 30 -24.12 -20.16 13.51
N GLY A 31 -23.90 -19.52 12.36
CA GLY A 31 -23.68 -18.08 12.23
C GLY A 31 -22.23 -17.63 12.46
N SER A 32 -21.33 -18.52 12.86
CA SER A 32 -19.89 -18.24 12.92
C SER A 32 -19.28 -18.21 11.51
N CYS A 33 -18.01 -17.85 11.42
CA CYS A 33 -17.27 -17.74 10.16
C CYS A 33 -16.06 -18.65 10.17
N ALA A 34 -15.78 -19.28 9.03
CA ALA A 34 -14.49 -19.93 8.79
C ALA A 34 -13.38 -18.88 8.68
N TYR A 35 -12.14 -19.31 8.86
CA TYR A 35 -10.96 -18.45 8.90
C TYR A 35 -10.81 -17.60 7.64
N ALA A 36 -11.16 -18.18 6.49
CA ALA A 36 -11.21 -17.48 5.19
C ALA A 36 -12.15 -16.26 5.17
N ALA A 37 -13.11 -16.16 6.08
CA ALA A 37 -14.04 -15.03 6.16
C ALA A 37 -13.54 -13.89 7.08
N SER A 38 -12.43 -14.07 7.80
CA SER A 38 -11.96 -13.10 8.79
C SER A 38 -11.33 -11.84 8.18
N ALA A 39 -10.55 -11.99 7.11
CA ALA A 39 -9.91 -10.90 6.39
C ALA A 39 -9.50 -11.35 4.97
N PRO A 40 -9.27 -10.41 4.03
CA PRO A 40 -8.80 -10.73 2.67
C PRO A 40 -7.49 -11.54 2.62
N GLU A 41 -6.59 -11.32 3.57
CA GLU A 41 -5.34 -12.06 3.69
C GLU A 41 -5.54 -13.53 4.04
N GLU A 42 -6.44 -13.80 5.00
CA GLU A 42 -6.75 -15.16 5.43
C GLU A 42 -7.58 -15.88 4.37
N TYR A 43 -8.48 -15.16 3.70
CA TYR A 43 -9.17 -15.64 2.51
C TYR A 43 -8.16 -16.16 1.48
N PHE A 44 -7.20 -15.33 1.07
CA PHE A 44 -6.21 -15.72 0.07
C PHE A 44 -5.32 -16.88 0.53
N ALA A 45 -4.92 -16.90 1.80
CA ALA A 45 -4.12 -17.97 2.37
C ALA A 45 -4.88 -19.32 2.32
N GLU A 46 -6.12 -19.32 2.82
CA GLU A 46 -7.01 -20.48 2.81
C GLU A 46 -7.25 -20.99 1.39
N LEU A 47 -7.67 -20.11 0.47
CA LEU A 47 -7.90 -20.46 -0.93
C LEU A 47 -6.67 -21.12 -1.57
N SER A 48 -5.47 -20.61 -1.26
CA SER A 48 -4.22 -21.14 -1.79
C SER A 48 -3.92 -22.54 -1.28
N MET A 49 -4.21 -22.84 -0.01
CA MET A 49 -4.11 -24.20 0.53
C MET A 49 -5.04 -25.16 -0.21
N TRP A 50 -6.32 -24.80 -0.32
CA TRP A 50 -7.32 -25.59 -1.05
C TRP A 50 -6.93 -25.83 -2.52
N TYR A 51 -6.39 -24.81 -3.20
CA TYR A 51 -5.98 -24.88 -4.60
C TYR A 51 -4.84 -25.90 -4.84
N TRP A 52 -3.87 -26.00 -3.93
CA TRP A 52 -2.74 -26.92 -4.05
C TRP A 52 -3.03 -28.35 -3.57
N GLY A 53 -4.26 -28.64 -3.18
CA GLY A 53 -4.67 -29.99 -2.79
C GLY A 53 -4.50 -30.28 -1.29
N SER A 54 -3.98 -29.34 -0.51
CA SER A 54 -4.19 -29.36 0.94
C SER A 54 -5.58 -28.79 1.26
N HIS A 55 -5.89 -28.60 2.53
CA HIS A 55 -7.12 -27.94 2.95
C HIS A 55 -6.83 -26.97 4.07
N GLY A 56 -7.54 -25.85 4.04
CA GLY A 56 -7.67 -24.97 5.19
C GLY A 56 -8.80 -25.43 6.11
N GLU A 57 -9.45 -24.48 6.77
CA GLU A 57 -10.54 -24.76 7.70
C GLU A 57 -11.85 -25.09 6.96
N PHE A 58 -12.52 -26.17 7.39
CA PHE A 58 -13.85 -26.49 6.88
C PHE A 58 -14.89 -25.49 7.39
N VAL A 59 -15.77 -25.08 6.49
CA VAL A 59 -16.99 -24.34 6.81
C VAL A 59 -18.00 -25.26 7.48
N ASP A 60 -18.04 -26.51 7.03
CA ASP A 60 -18.79 -27.59 7.66
C ASP A 60 -17.89 -28.83 7.72
N ASP A 61 -17.37 -29.13 8.91
CA ASP A 61 -16.46 -30.25 9.14
C ASP A 61 -17.17 -31.60 8.95
N ALA A 62 -18.43 -31.70 9.39
CA ALA A 62 -19.22 -32.93 9.29
C ALA A 62 -19.49 -33.33 7.83
N ASN A 63 -19.76 -32.34 6.97
CA ASN A 63 -19.97 -32.57 5.54
C ASN A 63 -18.72 -32.36 4.69
N ARG A 64 -17.58 -32.04 5.31
CA ARG A 64 -16.32 -31.68 4.65
C ARG A 64 -16.55 -30.66 3.53
N LEU A 65 -17.11 -29.51 3.88
CA LEU A 65 -17.35 -28.40 2.97
C LEU A 65 -16.34 -27.27 3.24
N PRO A 66 -15.56 -26.81 2.25
CA PRO A 66 -15.42 -27.34 0.89
C PRO A 66 -14.88 -28.77 0.87
N THR A 67 -15.24 -29.56 -0.15
CA THR A 67 -14.63 -30.89 -0.36
C THR A 67 -13.11 -30.74 -0.50
N PRO A 68 -12.29 -31.63 0.07
CA PRO A 68 -10.84 -31.55 -0.04
C PRO A 68 -10.33 -31.42 -1.48
N GLY A 69 -9.38 -30.50 -1.67
CA GLY A 69 -8.67 -30.26 -2.91
C GLY A 69 -9.29 -29.22 -3.85
N PRO A 70 -8.62 -28.94 -4.99
CA PRO A 70 -8.92 -27.80 -5.85
C PRO A 70 -10.34 -27.83 -6.42
N TRP A 71 -10.85 -29.01 -6.75
CA TRP A 71 -12.19 -29.14 -7.35
C TRP A 71 -13.32 -28.94 -6.35
N GLY A 72 -13.09 -29.18 -5.06
CA GLY A 72 -14.04 -28.85 -4.02
C GLY A 72 -14.11 -27.34 -3.81
N LEU A 73 -12.95 -26.66 -3.83
CA LEU A 73 -12.92 -25.20 -3.84
C LEU A 73 -13.64 -24.64 -5.08
N ALA A 74 -13.35 -25.15 -6.28
CA ALA A 74 -13.96 -24.67 -7.52
C ALA A 74 -15.50 -24.76 -7.52
N ARG A 75 -16.07 -25.76 -6.83
CA ARG A 75 -17.52 -25.91 -6.67
C ARG A 75 -18.09 -24.98 -5.59
N TYR A 76 -17.35 -24.79 -4.52
CA TYR A 76 -17.79 -24.02 -3.36
C TYR A 76 -17.65 -22.50 -3.58
N ASP A 77 -16.47 -22.06 -4.00
CA ASP A 77 -16.12 -20.67 -4.28
C ASP A 77 -15.44 -20.57 -5.67
N PRO A 78 -16.23 -20.56 -6.76
CA PRO A 78 -15.71 -20.57 -8.12
C PRO A 78 -14.93 -19.29 -8.47
N ASP A 79 -15.33 -18.14 -7.92
CA ASP A 79 -14.64 -16.87 -8.16
C ASP A 79 -13.28 -16.86 -7.44
N GLY A 80 -13.25 -17.31 -6.19
CA GLY A 80 -12.03 -17.50 -5.43
C GLY A 80 -11.07 -18.46 -6.13
N PHE A 81 -11.58 -19.62 -6.58
CA PHE A 81 -10.79 -20.59 -7.35
C PHE A 81 -10.19 -19.99 -8.63
N ALA A 82 -10.98 -19.25 -9.40
CA ALA A 82 -10.52 -18.59 -10.62
C ALA A 82 -9.43 -17.54 -10.32
N LEU A 83 -9.59 -16.76 -9.26
CA LEU A 83 -8.62 -15.77 -8.82
C LEU A 83 -7.27 -16.40 -8.45
N VAL A 84 -7.25 -17.38 -7.54
CA VAL A 84 -5.99 -18.01 -7.13
C VAL A 84 -5.37 -18.80 -8.27
N GLY A 85 -6.18 -19.41 -9.13
CA GLY A 85 -5.71 -20.04 -10.37
C GLY A 85 -5.01 -19.04 -11.29
N ALA A 86 -5.54 -17.83 -11.46
CA ALA A 86 -4.91 -16.77 -12.26
C ALA A 86 -3.61 -16.26 -11.63
N LEU A 87 -3.57 -16.07 -10.31
CA LEU A 87 -2.38 -15.61 -9.59
C LEU A 87 -1.26 -16.65 -9.63
N TRP A 88 -1.53 -17.91 -9.27
CA TRP A 88 -0.52 -18.97 -9.20
C TRP A 88 -0.01 -19.42 -10.58
N SER A 89 -0.82 -19.26 -11.64
CA SER A 89 -0.38 -19.52 -13.01
C SER A 89 0.29 -18.33 -13.70
N GLY A 90 0.40 -17.18 -13.01
CA GLY A 90 0.95 -15.95 -13.60
C GLY A 90 0.05 -15.31 -14.67
N ARG A 91 -1.20 -15.78 -14.84
CA ARG A 91 -2.15 -15.24 -15.83
C ARG A 91 -2.91 -14.00 -15.34
N HIS A 92 -2.83 -13.69 -14.06
CA HIS A 92 -3.44 -12.47 -13.54
C HIS A 92 -2.78 -11.24 -14.18
N ALA A 93 -3.58 -10.30 -14.69
CA ALA A 93 -3.08 -9.17 -15.49
C ALA A 93 -2.02 -8.33 -14.75
N SER A 94 -2.09 -8.24 -13.42
CA SER A 94 -1.08 -7.53 -12.62
C SER A 94 0.29 -8.21 -12.55
N LEU A 95 0.42 -9.45 -13.04
CA LEU A 95 1.67 -10.21 -13.10
C LEU A 95 2.25 -10.26 -14.52
N ALA A 96 1.54 -9.71 -15.52
CA ALA A 96 2.02 -9.70 -16.89
C ALA A 96 3.32 -8.88 -17.03
N PRO A 97 4.28 -9.31 -17.87
CA PRO A 97 5.47 -8.52 -18.17
C PRO A 97 5.06 -7.15 -18.72
N GLY A 98 5.54 -6.06 -18.10
CA GLY A 98 5.18 -4.71 -18.50
C GLY A 98 3.78 -4.26 -18.05
N ALA A 99 3.09 -5.03 -17.21
CA ALA A 99 2.01 -4.50 -16.39
C ALA A 99 2.62 -3.40 -15.52
N ALA A 100 2.53 -2.16 -16.00
CA ALA A 100 2.92 -1.00 -15.25
C ALA A 100 2.20 -1.10 -13.91
N SER A 101 2.95 -1.38 -12.84
CA SER A 101 2.45 -1.03 -11.54
C SER A 101 2.25 0.47 -11.64
N ASN A 102 1.00 0.95 -11.72
CA ASN A 102 0.66 2.36 -11.52
C ASN A 102 1.14 2.88 -10.15
N GLU A 103 1.88 2.06 -9.38
CA GLU A 103 2.95 2.50 -8.49
C GLU A 103 4.13 3.15 -9.24
N THR A 104 3.88 4.05 -10.20
CA THR A 104 4.81 5.16 -10.55
C THR A 104 4.77 6.23 -9.44
N ALA A 105 4.56 5.80 -8.20
CA ALA A 105 4.74 6.60 -7.03
C ALA A 105 6.07 6.16 -6.45
N CYS A 106 7.07 7.04 -6.54
CA CYS A 106 8.28 7.02 -5.72
C CYS A 106 7.95 6.52 -4.30
N LYS A 107 8.10 5.22 -4.06
CA LYS A 107 7.86 4.63 -2.76
C LYS A 107 9.06 4.99 -1.91
N LEU A 108 8.91 6.01 -1.07
CA LEU A 108 9.76 6.19 0.09
C LEU A 108 9.69 4.90 0.91
N ARG A 109 10.70 4.03 0.78
CA ARG A 109 10.64 2.70 1.36
C ARG A 109 11.32 2.73 2.72
N ALA A 110 10.53 3.07 3.73
CA ALA A 110 10.84 3.05 5.15
C ALA A 110 11.84 4.11 5.63
N VAL A 111 11.41 4.87 6.65
CA VAL A 111 12.34 5.52 7.57
C VAL A 111 12.70 4.48 8.61
N ARG A 112 13.86 3.84 8.44
CA ARG A 112 14.42 2.97 9.48
C ARG A 112 15.12 3.84 10.51
N LEU A 113 14.68 3.71 11.75
CA LEU A 113 15.35 4.32 12.90
C LEU A 113 16.44 3.36 13.37
N ALA A 114 17.72 3.66 13.11
CA ALA A 114 18.80 2.90 13.73
C ALA A 114 18.80 3.13 15.25
N ARG A 115 19.18 2.09 16.00
CA ARG A 115 19.09 1.98 17.47
C ARG A 115 19.49 3.28 18.20
N PRO A 116 18.81 3.60 19.32
CA PRO A 116 19.23 4.71 20.15
C PRO A 116 20.66 4.51 20.65
N ALA A 117 21.51 5.54 20.52
CA ALA A 117 22.70 5.65 21.34
C ALA A 117 22.22 5.84 22.78
N SER A 118 22.56 4.91 23.68
CA SER A 118 22.10 4.89 25.06
C SER A 118 22.60 6.12 25.84
N ASP A 119 21.78 7.16 25.96
CA ASP A 119 22.07 8.32 26.83
C ASP A 119 20.77 8.94 27.39
N PRO A 120 20.47 8.88 28.70
CA PRO A 120 19.18 9.29 29.22
C PRO A 120 19.16 10.76 29.68
N GLN A 121 19.01 11.71 28.75
CA GLN A 121 18.34 13.01 28.94
C GLN A 121 18.46 13.86 27.65
N GLY A 122 17.34 14.33 27.09
CA GLY A 122 17.32 15.09 25.82
C GLY A 122 16.86 14.28 24.61
N ALA A 123 16.61 14.97 23.50
CA ALA A 123 16.21 14.34 22.25
C ALA A 123 17.26 13.30 21.85
N GLN A 124 16.86 12.05 21.62
CA GLN A 124 17.79 10.95 21.40
C GLN A 124 18.28 10.97 19.96
N PRO A 125 19.60 10.87 19.71
CA PRO A 125 20.10 10.65 18.36
C PRO A 125 19.52 9.35 17.78
N VAL A 126 19.03 9.44 16.55
CA VAL A 126 18.54 8.33 15.73
C VAL A 126 19.07 8.51 14.31
N GLU A 127 19.26 7.43 13.57
CA GLU A 127 19.53 7.52 12.13
C GLU A 127 18.22 7.35 11.38
N MET A 128 17.97 8.19 10.38
CA MET A 128 16.85 8.11 9.46
C MET A 128 17.38 7.66 8.11
N GLU A 129 16.93 6.50 7.63
CA GLU A 129 17.19 6.03 6.27
C GLU A 129 16.10 6.54 5.32
N VAL A 130 16.51 7.00 4.13
CA VAL A 130 15.65 7.39 3.02
C VAL A 130 16.07 6.55 1.81
N ASP A 131 15.30 5.51 1.52
CA ASP A 131 15.51 4.66 0.34
C ASP A 131 14.74 5.24 -0.87
N ASN A 132 15.49 5.83 -1.80
CA ASN A 132 15.02 6.29 -3.10
C ASN A 132 15.51 5.39 -4.26
N SER A 133 15.93 4.15 -3.98
CA SER A 133 16.57 3.26 -4.96
C SER A 133 15.67 2.90 -6.14
N ARG A 134 14.35 3.04 -5.95
CA ARG A 134 13.32 2.79 -6.96
C ARG A 134 12.57 4.05 -7.40
N GLY A 135 12.95 5.22 -6.89
CA GLY A 135 12.33 6.48 -7.32
C GLY A 135 12.90 6.95 -8.65
N GLU A 136 12.02 7.51 -9.47
CA GLU A 136 12.36 8.08 -10.79
C GLU A 136 12.68 9.58 -10.72
N THR A 137 12.44 10.20 -9.56
CA THR A 137 12.69 11.62 -9.31
C THR A 137 13.54 11.81 -8.08
N ASP A 138 14.31 12.88 -8.09
CA ASP A 138 15.01 13.40 -6.93
C ASP A 138 14.03 13.80 -5.82
N LEU A 139 14.41 13.55 -4.57
CA LEU A 139 13.65 13.90 -3.38
C LEU A 139 14.35 15.02 -2.62
N TYR A 140 13.64 16.11 -2.35
CA TYR A 140 14.09 17.16 -1.46
C TYR A 140 13.78 16.80 -0.02
N LEU A 141 14.77 16.94 0.87
CA LEU A 141 14.65 16.63 2.29
C LEU A 141 14.78 17.92 3.11
N ALA A 142 13.82 18.18 4.00
CA ALA A 142 13.87 19.31 4.92
C ALA A 142 13.43 18.95 6.34
N TRP A 143 14.11 19.51 7.34
CA TRP A 143 13.69 19.43 8.73
C TRP A 143 12.80 20.63 9.07
N ILE A 144 11.65 20.38 9.67
CA ILE A 144 10.73 21.40 10.16
C ILE A 144 11.04 21.67 11.63
N ASN A 145 11.51 22.88 11.93
CA ASN A 145 11.84 23.27 13.30
C ASN A 145 10.58 23.57 14.15
N GLY A 146 10.76 23.91 15.43
CA GLY A 146 9.66 24.21 16.34
C GLY A 146 8.79 25.42 15.97
N SER A 147 9.29 26.31 15.10
CA SER A 147 8.53 27.45 14.56
C SER A 147 7.85 27.15 13.21
N GLY A 148 7.90 25.89 12.74
CA GLY A 148 7.32 25.49 11.46
C GLY A 148 8.15 25.85 10.23
N VAL A 149 9.38 26.34 10.40
CA VAL A 149 10.27 26.74 9.30
C VAL A 149 11.04 25.52 8.80
N ALA A 150 11.05 25.32 7.49
CA ALA A 150 11.79 24.26 6.82
C ALA A 150 13.27 24.62 6.64
N HIS A 151 14.15 23.73 7.07
CA HIS A 151 15.60 23.80 6.87
C HIS A 151 16.02 22.74 5.86
N SER A 152 16.65 23.15 4.77
CA SER A 152 17.12 22.23 3.73
C SER A 152 18.22 21.30 4.26
N TYR A 153 18.08 20.01 3.97
CA TYR A 153 19.12 19.00 4.20
C TYR A 153 19.64 18.38 2.90
N GLY A 154 19.16 18.85 1.75
CA GLY A 154 19.65 18.47 0.43
C GLY A 154 18.67 17.60 -0.36
N VAL A 155 19.23 16.91 -1.35
CA VAL A 155 18.49 16.11 -2.32
C VAL A 155 18.96 14.66 -2.23
N VAL A 156 18.01 13.72 -2.17
CA VAL A 156 18.25 12.29 -2.35
C VAL A 156 17.95 11.96 -3.80
N ALA A 157 18.98 11.71 -4.59
CA ALA A 157 18.86 11.48 -6.02
C ALA A 157 17.96 10.28 -6.34
N ALA A 158 17.32 10.28 -7.51
CA ALA A 158 16.69 9.08 -8.05
C ALA A 158 17.68 7.89 -8.05
N HIS A 159 17.17 6.70 -7.78
CA HIS A 159 17.97 5.46 -7.69
C HIS A 159 19.08 5.46 -6.62
N SER A 160 18.95 6.28 -5.58
CA SER A 160 19.93 6.37 -4.49
C SER A 160 19.34 6.08 -3.12
N TYR A 161 20.20 6.04 -2.10
CA TYR A 161 19.78 5.96 -0.70
C TYR A 161 20.51 7.04 0.10
N HIS A 162 19.90 7.50 1.19
CA HIS A 162 20.49 8.49 2.07
C HIS A 162 20.26 8.11 3.54
N VAL A 163 21.27 8.34 4.38
CA VAL A 163 21.18 8.12 5.83
C VAL A 163 21.52 9.43 6.53
N GLN A 164 20.59 9.90 7.36
CA GLN A 164 20.72 11.15 8.10
C GLN A 164 20.66 10.91 9.60
N ARG A 165 21.66 11.40 10.34
CA ARG A 165 21.58 11.47 11.81
C ARG A 165 20.64 12.61 12.21
N THR A 166 19.62 12.30 13.00
CA THR A 166 18.60 13.24 13.46
C THR A 166 18.25 12.94 14.91
N PHE A 167 17.30 13.67 15.50
CA PHE A 167 16.83 13.42 16.85
C PHE A 167 15.38 12.93 16.89
N SER A 168 15.09 12.07 17.87
CA SER A 168 13.71 11.67 18.19
C SER A 168 12.86 12.92 18.46
N GLY A 169 11.72 13.05 17.79
CA GLY A 169 10.82 14.19 17.89
C GLY A 169 10.91 15.20 16.74
N HIS A 170 11.96 15.12 15.90
CA HIS A 170 12.07 15.93 14.69
C HIS A 170 10.91 15.64 13.72
N VAL A 171 10.45 16.70 13.06
CA VAL A 171 9.48 16.64 11.96
C VAL A 171 10.24 16.84 10.66
N TRP A 172 10.05 15.95 9.71
CA TRP A 172 10.70 16.00 8.41
C TRP A 172 9.66 16.16 7.31
N GLU A 173 10.02 16.93 6.29
CA GLU A 173 9.29 17.10 5.06
C GLU A 173 10.10 16.48 3.92
N ILE A 174 9.42 15.67 3.11
CA ILE A 174 9.98 15.11 1.87
C ILE A 174 9.06 15.51 0.72
N SER A 175 9.65 16.07 -0.33
CA SER A 175 8.94 16.49 -1.54
C SER A 175 9.72 16.08 -2.79
N ARG A 176 9.03 15.99 -3.93
CA ARG A 176 9.69 15.73 -5.23
C ARG A 176 10.37 17.00 -5.73
N VAL A 177 11.60 16.87 -6.23
CA VAL A 177 12.25 17.92 -7.02
C VAL A 177 11.66 17.86 -8.42
N ALA A 178 11.16 19.00 -8.92
CA ALA A 178 10.68 19.08 -10.29
C ALA A 178 11.86 18.81 -11.26
N PRO A 179 11.66 18.02 -12.32
CA PRO A 179 12.72 17.79 -13.30
C PRO A 179 13.15 19.12 -13.94
N PRO A 180 14.46 19.37 -14.11
CA PRO A 180 14.94 20.58 -14.77
C PRO A 180 14.50 20.55 -16.25
N GLY A 181 13.49 21.36 -16.60
CA GLY A 181 13.02 21.52 -17.98
C GLY A 181 11.50 21.41 -18.21
N GLY A 182 10.70 21.11 -17.20
CA GLY A 182 9.24 21.16 -17.31
C GLY A 182 8.72 22.58 -17.13
N GLY A 183 8.32 23.24 -18.22
CA GLY A 183 7.65 24.53 -18.18
C GLY A 183 6.36 24.48 -17.36
N GLU A 184 6.15 25.48 -16.51
CA GLU A 184 4.96 26.02 -15.80
C GLU A 184 3.65 25.22 -15.61
N ASP A 185 3.58 23.91 -15.86
CA ASP A 185 2.49 23.09 -15.34
C ASP A 185 2.83 22.70 -13.90
N ARG A 186 2.32 23.51 -12.96
CA ARG A 186 2.23 23.18 -11.52
C ARG A 186 1.30 21.98 -11.32
N ALA A 187 1.65 20.81 -11.85
CA ALA A 187 1.21 19.56 -11.27
C ALA A 187 1.75 19.53 -9.83
N SER A 188 0.85 19.38 -8.88
CA SER A 188 1.08 19.48 -7.44
C SER A 188 2.41 18.84 -7.01
N SER A 189 3.39 19.66 -6.61
CA SER A 189 4.56 19.16 -5.89
C SER A 189 4.05 18.59 -4.57
N GLY A 190 3.82 17.29 -4.57
CA GLY A 190 3.39 16.59 -3.39
C GLY A 190 4.46 16.71 -2.31
N SER A 191 4.08 17.28 -1.18
CA SER A 191 4.90 17.32 0.03
C SER A 191 4.20 16.49 1.12
N ARG A 192 4.97 15.70 1.86
CA ARG A 192 4.46 15.03 3.06
C ARG A 192 5.37 15.28 4.25
N ARG A 193 4.74 15.45 5.41
CA ARG A 193 5.41 15.64 6.70
C ARG A 193 5.22 14.42 7.58
N PHE A 194 6.28 14.01 8.25
CA PHE A 194 6.22 12.95 9.25
C PHE A 194 7.00 13.35 10.49
N ARG A 195 6.56 12.82 11.64
CA ARG A 195 7.22 13.04 12.93
C ARG A 195 7.90 11.76 13.39
N ILE A 196 9.16 11.86 13.77
CA ILE A 196 9.89 10.74 14.36
C ILE A 196 9.46 10.63 15.83
N SER A 197 8.82 9.52 16.21
CA SER A 197 8.36 9.29 17.58
C SER A 197 9.15 8.17 18.27
N ARG A 198 9.30 8.25 19.60
CA ARG A 198 10.02 7.23 20.40
C ARG A 198 9.34 5.86 20.36
N HIS A 199 8.02 5.79 20.17
CA HIS A 199 7.27 4.53 20.08
C HIS A 199 7.36 3.88 18.69
N SER A 200 7.93 4.59 17.72
CA SER A 200 8.06 4.16 16.32
C SER A 200 9.42 3.54 16.01
N LEU A 201 10.21 3.19 17.03
CA LEU A 201 11.52 2.52 16.87
C LEU A 201 11.40 1.11 16.27
N ASN A 202 10.18 0.58 16.15
CA ASN A 202 9.86 -0.58 15.33
C ASN A 202 9.06 -0.08 14.11
N LEU A 203 9.75 0.07 12.98
CA LEU A 203 9.27 0.44 11.63
C LEU A 203 8.22 1.56 11.53
N ILE A 204 8.61 2.71 10.99
CA ILE A 204 7.67 3.59 10.27
C ILE A 204 7.69 3.19 8.79
N ASP A 205 6.72 2.39 8.37
CA ASP A 205 6.40 2.22 6.95
C ASP A 205 5.50 3.36 6.50
N ALA A 206 6.12 4.46 6.07
CA ALA A 206 5.39 5.57 5.44
C ALA A 206 5.33 5.33 3.92
N ALA A 207 4.23 4.76 3.42
CA ALA A 207 3.97 4.74 1.98
C ALA A 207 3.56 6.14 1.51
N VAL A 208 4.43 6.79 0.74
CA VAL A 208 4.12 8.09 0.13
C VAL A 208 3.51 7.88 -1.25
N ALA A 209 2.18 7.90 -1.32
CA ALA A 209 1.45 7.99 -2.58
C ALA A 209 1.22 9.47 -2.92
N PHE A 210 1.68 9.88 -4.11
CA PHE A 210 1.37 11.15 -4.74
C PHE A 210 0.39 10.85 -5.87
N GLY A 211 -0.88 11.22 -5.69
CA GLY A 211 -1.89 11.08 -6.72
C GLY A 211 -1.99 12.37 -7.52
N ASP A 212 -2.20 12.25 -8.83
CA ASP A 212 -2.74 13.35 -9.63
C ASP A 212 -4.21 13.50 -9.24
N GLU A 213 -4.57 14.65 -8.65
CA GLU A 213 -5.99 15.02 -8.56
C GLU A 213 -6.49 15.25 -9.98
N VAL A 214 -7.23 14.28 -10.51
CA VAL A 214 -8.05 14.46 -11.70
C VAL A 214 -9.07 15.54 -11.36
N GLY A 215 -8.88 16.74 -11.91
CA GLY A 215 -9.76 17.88 -11.68
C GLY A 215 -11.21 17.51 -11.92
N ALA A 216 -12.02 17.60 -10.87
CA ALA A 216 -13.47 17.59 -10.99
C ALA A 216 -13.87 18.82 -11.83
N GLY A 217 -14.23 18.58 -13.09
CA GLY A 217 -14.88 19.58 -13.93
C GLY A 217 -16.13 20.10 -13.22
N GLY A 218 -16.05 21.35 -12.73
CA GLY A 218 -17.21 22.06 -12.20
C GLY A 218 -18.25 22.30 -13.29
N PRO A 219 -19.54 22.43 -12.92
CA PRO A 219 -20.61 22.57 -13.89
C PRO A 219 -20.53 23.92 -14.61
N VAL A 220 -20.60 23.88 -15.93
CA VAL A 220 -20.81 25.05 -16.80
C VAL A 220 -22.21 25.58 -16.53
N ILE A 221 -22.30 26.72 -15.83
CA ILE A 221 -23.54 27.50 -15.74
C ILE A 221 -23.75 28.16 -17.10
N SER A 222 -24.74 27.66 -17.84
CA SER A 222 -25.24 28.31 -19.06
C SER A 222 -26.19 29.43 -18.65
N GLY A 223 -25.80 30.67 -18.88
CA GLY A 223 -26.67 31.83 -18.71
C GLY A 223 -27.70 31.90 -19.84
N SER A 224 -28.98 31.82 -19.49
CA SER A 224 -30.08 32.18 -20.38
C SER A 224 -30.20 33.71 -20.42
N GLY A 225 -30.03 34.27 -21.61
CA GLY A 225 -30.30 35.68 -21.91
C GLY A 225 -31.77 36.03 -21.71
N SER A 226 -31.97 37.25 -21.24
CA SER A 226 -33.25 37.95 -21.21
C SER A 226 -33.58 38.51 -22.60
N GLU A 227 -34.75 38.17 -23.13
CA GLU A 227 -35.45 38.97 -24.12
C GLU A 227 -36.89 39.19 -23.64
N ALA A 228 -37.34 40.45 -23.83
CA ALA A 228 -38.63 41.08 -23.52
C ALA A 228 -38.88 41.52 -22.06
#